data_AF-X1BH86-F1
#
_entry.id   AF-X1BH86-F1
#
_cell.length_a   1.000
_cell.length_b   1.000
_cell.length_c   1.000
_cell.angle_alpha   90.00
_cell.angle_beta   90.00
_cell.angle_gamma   90.00
#
_symmetry.space_group_name_H-M   'P 1'
#
loop_
_entity.id
_entity.type
_entity.pdbx_description
1 polymer ?
#
loop_
_entity_poly.entity_id
_entity_poly.type
_entity_poly.pdbx_seq_one_letter_code
_entity_poly.pdbx_strand_id
1 'polypeptide(L)'
;MLRTNKDKLVMISVQGRVSYPVRRGPYRITYDGKPVVVPGVGGITYNIKVGDCAFGWEADHVEPGVSTVVNEEKRDEGPNCAYNILACMGNQARVVSGEAKGALGVVTGHHGGIEHVLIDFAQETLEKLCIGDKILIKAYGQGLKLLDYPEIKVFNLAPS
;
A
#
# COMPACT_ATOMS: atom_id res chain seq x y z
N MET A 1 21.64 -3.81 19.06
CA MET A 1 21.09 -3.41 17.75
C MET A 1 21.77 -4.25 16.68
N LEU A 2 21.03 -4.83 15.73
CA LEU A 2 21.63 -5.63 14.64
C LEU A 2 22.51 -4.73 13.76
N ARG A 3 23.68 -5.22 13.31
CA ARG A 3 24.50 -4.49 12.34
C ARG A 3 23.89 -4.61 10.95
N THR A 4 23.62 -3.46 10.34
CA THR A 4 23.04 -3.36 9.00
C THR A 4 23.84 -2.41 8.12
N ASN A 5 23.55 -2.41 6.83
CA ASN A 5 24.06 -1.43 5.87
C ASN A 5 23.12 -0.22 5.70
N LYS A 6 22.32 0.16 6.71
CA LYS A 6 21.28 1.21 6.55
C LYS A 6 21.85 2.55 6.06
N ASP A 7 23.06 2.88 6.51
CA ASP A 7 23.83 4.06 6.12
C ASP A 7 24.18 4.09 4.63
N LYS A 8 24.16 2.94 3.96
CA LYS A 8 24.41 2.79 2.51
C LYS A 8 23.13 2.72 1.69
N LEU A 9 21.96 2.70 2.32
CA LEU A 9 20.69 2.63 1.60
C LEU A 9 20.30 4.00 1.05
N VAL A 10 19.66 3.97 -0.12
CA VAL A 10 19.16 5.16 -0.79
C VAL A 10 17.69 5.34 -0.45
N MET A 11 17.33 6.57 -0.07
CA MET A 11 15.95 7.01 0.04
C MET A 11 15.56 7.73 -1.25
N ILE A 12 14.48 7.30 -1.89
CA ILE A 12 14.00 7.88 -3.16
C ILE A 12 12.52 8.23 -3.07
N SER A 13 12.10 9.28 -3.78
CA SER A 13 10.69 9.61 -3.91
C SER A 13 9.99 8.66 -4.88
N VAL A 14 8.91 8.02 -4.43
CA VAL A 14 7.94 7.37 -5.31
C VAL A 14 6.57 7.97 -5.05
N GLN A 15 5.81 8.22 -6.12
CA GLN A 15 4.53 8.91 -6.04
C GLN A 15 3.45 8.13 -6.75
N GLY A 16 2.38 7.84 -6.01
CA GLY A 16 1.14 7.30 -6.54
C GLY A 16 -0.01 8.25 -6.25
N ARG A 17 -1.23 7.73 -6.36
CA ARG A 17 -2.47 8.40 -5.98
C ARG A 17 -3.43 7.40 -5.37
N VAL A 18 -4.40 7.90 -4.61
CA VAL A 18 -5.53 7.08 -4.15
C VAL A 18 -6.18 6.41 -5.37
N SER A 19 -6.28 5.07 -5.33
CA SER A 19 -6.80 4.27 -6.44
C SER A 19 -8.32 4.23 -6.41
N TYR A 20 -8.95 3.98 -7.56
CA TYR A 20 -10.37 3.61 -7.57
C TYR A 20 -10.56 2.22 -6.93
N PRO A 21 -11.72 1.92 -6.32
CA PRO A 21 -12.14 0.54 -6.12
C PRO A 21 -12.18 -0.21 -7.46
N VAL A 22 -11.67 -1.44 -7.50
CA VAL A 22 -11.53 -2.19 -8.76
C VAL A 22 -12.36 -3.47 -8.74
N ARG A 23 -13.13 -3.68 -9.81
CA ARG A 23 -13.96 -4.86 -10.02
C ARG A 23 -14.01 -5.20 -11.51
N ARG A 24 -13.79 -6.47 -11.87
CA ARG A 24 -13.86 -6.96 -13.27
C ARG A 24 -15.27 -7.35 -13.73
N GLY A 25 -16.18 -7.62 -12.80
CA GLY A 25 -17.56 -8.04 -13.09
C GLY A 25 -18.42 -8.05 -11.83
N PRO A 26 -19.74 -8.22 -11.95
CA PRO A 26 -20.67 -8.02 -10.84
C PRO A 26 -20.47 -9.00 -9.68
N TYR A 27 -20.01 -10.21 -9.95
CA TYR A 27 -19.92 -11.29 -8.97
C TYR A 27 -18.48 -11.69 -8.65
N ARG A 28 -18.25 -12.05 -7.39
CA ARG A 28 -17.14 -12.93 -6.97
C ARG A 28 -17.68 -14.34 -6.86
N ILE A 29 -16.86 -15.32 -7.25
CA ILE A 29 -17.24 -16.73 -7.17
C ILE A 29 -16.60 -17.32 -5.91
N THR A 30 -17.43 -17.81 -4.99
CA THR A 30 -16.98 -18.46 -3.76
C THR A 30 -16.36 -19.81 -4.05
N TYR A 31 -15.66 -20.38 -3.06
CA TYR A 31 -15.01 -21.69 -3.17
C TYR A 31 -15.98 -22.84 -3.51
N ASP A 32 -17.27 -22.69 -3.19
CA ASP A 32 -18.35 -23.65 -3.49
C ASP A 32 -19.15 -23.28 -4.76
N GLY A 33 -18.64 -22.36 -5.58
CA GLY A 33 -19.19 -22.04 -6.89
C GLY A 33 -20.40 -21.10 -6.88
N LYS A 34 -20.68 -20.42 -5.76
CA LYS A 34 -21.81 -19.48 -5.66
C LYS A 34 -21.36 -18.05 -6.01
N PRO A 35 -22.18 -17.28 -6.74
CA PRO A 35 -21.91 -15.88 -6.98
C PRO A 35 -22.31 -15.03 -5.76
N VAL A 36 -21.44 -14.12 -5.35
CA VAL A 36 -21.70 -13.13 -4.29
C VAL A 36 -21.36 -11.72 -4.76
N VAL A 37 -22.03 -10.72 -4.16
CA VAL A 37 -21.81 -9.29 -4.45
C VAL A 37 -21.33 -8.62 -3.17
N VAL A 38 -20.01 -8.55 -3.00
CA VAL A 38 -19.36 -8.02 -1.80
C VAL A 38 -18.24 -7.05 -2.17
N PRO A 39 -17.89 -6.05 -1.33
CA PRO A 39 -16.75 -5.16 -1.56
C PRO A 39 -15.41 -5.91 -1.68
N GLY A 40 -14.38 -5.22 -2.16
CA GLY A 40 -13.04 -5.79 -2.28
C GLY A 40 -11.93 -4.75 -2.38
N VAL A 41 -11.00 -4.95 -3.31
CA VAL A 41 -9.79 -4.13 -3.50
C VAL A 41 -10.05 -2.68 -3.95
N GLY A 42 -9.13 -1.79 -3.58
CA GLY A 42 -9.02 -0.41 -4.05
C GLY A 42 -9.84 0.61 -3.25
N GLY A 43 -9.51 1.88 -3.44
CA GLY A 43 -10.21 2.99 -2.79
C GLY A 43 -9.76 3.26 -1.36
N ILE A 44 -10.65 3.95 -0.63
CA ILE A 44 -10.51 4.29 0.77
C ILE A 44 -11.49 3.41 1.56
N THR A 45 -10.96 2.49 2.35
CA THR A 45 -11.74 1.64 3.24
C THR A 45 -11.84 2.31 4.61
N TYR A 46 -13.02 2.85 4.93
CA TYR A 46 -13.21 3.72 6.09
C TYR A 46 -13.28 2.97 7.43
N ASN A 47 -13.62 1.68 7.42
CA ASN A 47 -13.96 0.89 8.61
C ASN A 47 -13.10 -0.38 8.80
N ILE A 48 -12.00 -0.50 8.04
CA ILE A 48 -11.01 -1.57 8.22
C ILE A 48 -9.62 -0.95 8.15
N LYS A 49 -8.84 -1.15 9.21
CA LYS A 49 -7.50 -0.60 9.38
C LYS A 49 -6.50 -1.69 9.75
N VAL A 50 -5.21 -1.34 9.67
CA VAL A 50 -4.15 -2.21 10.19
C VAL A 50 -4.38 -2.44 11.69
N GLY A 51 -4.34 -3.71 12.10
CA GLY A 51 -4.66 -4.14 13.47
C GLY A 51 -6.05 -4.75 13.63
N ASP A 52 -6.98 -4.51 12.71
CA ASP A 52 -8.28 -5.18 12.71
C ASP A 52 -8.17 -6.66 12.32
N CYS A 53 -9.20 -7.45 12.66
CA CYS A 53 -9.26 -8.85 12.26
C CYS A 53 -9.32 -8.98 10.74
N ALA A 54 -8.49 -9.86 10.18
CA ALA A 54 -8.48 -10.18 8.75
C ALA A 54 -9.74 -10.95 8.30
N PHE A 55 -10.48 -11.54 9.23
CA PHE A 55 -11.68 -12.34 8.99
C PHE A 55 -12.91 -11.70 9.63
N GLY A 56 -14.10 -12.18 9.26
CA GLY A 56 -15.38 -11.72 9.82
C GLY A 56 -16.06 -10.60 9.03
N TRP A 57 -15.49 -10.22 7.89
CA TRP A 57 -16.06 -9.23 6.98
C TRP A 57 -16.75 -9.90 5.80
N GLU A 58 -17.91 -9.36 5.40
CA GLU A 58 -18.61 -9.76 4.18
C GLU A 58 -17.93 -9.07 2.97
N ALA A 59 -16.74 -9.54 2.60
CA ALA A 59 -15.88 -8.93 1.59
C ALA A 59 -14.96 -9.97 0.91
N ASP A 60 -14.35 -9.58 -0.22
CA ASP A 60 -13.32 -10.36 -0.93
C ASP A 60 -12.08 -9.49 -1.21
N HIS A 61 -10.91 -9.87 -0.69
CA HIS A 61 -9.67 -9.10 -0.85
C HIS A 61 -9.79 -7.62 -0.44
N VAL A 62 -10.54 -7.30 0.62
CA VAL A 62 -10.62 -5.93 1.11
C VAL A 62 -9.24 -5.43 1.56
N GLU A 63 -8.90 -4.21 1.19
CA GLU A 63 -7.62 -3.58 1.50
C GLU A 63 -7.82 -2.55 2.64
N PRO A 64 -7.07 -2.64 3.76
CA PRO A 64 -7.24 -1.72 4.89
C PRO A 64 -6.73 -0.31 4.59
N GLY A 65 -7.44 0.70 5.09
CA GLY A 65 -7.06 2.10 4.94
C GLY A 65 -7.13 2.59 3.50
N VAL A 66 -6.02 3.09 2.96
CA VAL A 66 -5.97 3.73 1.64
C VAL A 66 -5.17 2.89 0.67
N SER A 67 -5.83 2.49 -0.41
CA SER A 67 -5.19 1.81 -1.53
C SER A 67 -4.67 2.84 -2.53
N THR A 68 -3.44 2.66 -2.99
CA THR A 68 -2.78 3.63 -3.87
C THR A 68 -2.08 2.97 -5.04
N VAL A 69 -2.03 3.67 -6.16
CA VAL A 69 -1.48 3.19 -7.43
C VAL A 69 -0.91 4.36 -8.22
N VAL A 70 0.02 4.11 -9.16
CA VAL A 70 0.43 5.18 -10.09
C VAL A 70 -0.62 5.32 -11.20
N ASN A 71 -0.94 4.22 -11.87
CA ASN A 71 -1.99 4.15 -12.88
C ASN A 71 -2.61 2.73 -12.94
N GLU A 72 -3.91 2.60 -12.73
CA GLU A 72 -4.61 1.30 -12.75
C GLU A 72 -4.65 0.64 -14.13
N GLU A 73 -4.49 1.39 -15.22
CA GLU A 73 -4.51 0.92 -16.61
C GLU A 73 -3.13 0.44 -17.09
N LYS A 74 -2.07 0.85 -16.39
CA LYS A 74 -0.66 0.62 -16.78
C LYS A 74 0.11 -0.14 -15.69
N ARG A 75 -0.54 -1.15 -15.10
CA ARG A 75 -0.03 -1.88 -13.92
C ARG A 75 1.35 -2.49 -14.15
N ASP A 76 1.58 -3.02 -15.34
CA ASP A 76 2.82 -3.71 -15.69
C ASP A 76 3.94 -2.73 -16.15
N GLU A 77 3.67 -1.42 -16.21
CA GLU A 77 4.68 -0.44 -16.62
C GLU A 77 5.64 -0.07 -15.47
N GLY A 78 6.84 0.36 -15.85
CA GLY A 78 7.93 0.71 -14.94
C GLY A 78 7.54 1.62 -13.76
N PRO A 79 6.73 2.68 -13.93
CA PRO A 79 6.33 3.54 -12.81
C PRO A 79 5.50 2.82 -11.74
N ASN A 80 4.51 2.01 -12.13
CA ASN A 80 3.72 1.21 -11.19
C ASN A 80 4.61 0.18 -10.49
N CYS A 81 5.44 -0.53 -11.25
CA CYS A 81 6.39 -1.51 -10.73
C CYS A 81 7.36 -0.87 -9.71
N ALA A 82 7.95 0.28 -10.03
CA ALA A 82 8.84 1.00 -9.12
C ALA A 82 8.11 1.49 -7.86
N TYR A 83 6.86 1.94 -7.98
CA TYR A 83 6.04 2.35 -6.84
C TYR A 83 5.80 1.18 -5.87
N ASN A 84 5.40 0.02 -6.39
CA ASN A 84 5.14 -1.18 -5.60
C ASN A 84 6.43 -1.74 -4.98
N ILE A 85 7.49 -1.91 -5.78
CA ILE A 85 8.75 -2.52 -5.34
C ILE A 85 9.51 -1.63 -4.37
N LEU A 86 9.62 -0.32 -4.63
CA LEU A 86 10.51 0.52 -3.81
C LEU A 86 9.87 0.93 -2.48
N ALA A 87 8.54 1.04 -2.41
CA ALA A 87 7.84 1.29 -1.16
C ALA A 87 8.07 0.11 -0.20
N CYS A 88 8.48 0.39 1.03
CA CYS A 88 8.65 -0.60 2.08
C CYS A 88 7.64 -0.38 3.20
N MET A 89 7.17 -1.44 3.84
CA MET A 89 6.33 -1.32 5.03
C MET A 89 7.05 -0.50 6.10
N GLY A 90 6.35 0.43 6.73
CA GLY A 90 6.92 1.40 7.67
C GLY A 90 7.45 2.68 7.01
N ASN A 91 7.47 2.79 5.68
CA ASN A 91 7.84 4.06 5.04
C ASN A 91 6.79 5.14 5.28
N GLN A 92 7.26 6.37 5.45
CA GLN A 92 6.40 7.53 5.60
C GLN A 92 5.77 7.90 4.24
N ALA A 93 4.45 7.99 4.22
CA ALA A 93 3.65 8.53 3.14
C ALA A 93 3.15 9.93 3.49
N ARG A 94 3.01 10.80 2.50
CA ARG A 94 2.45 12.14 2.67
C ARG A 94 1.47 12.46 1.57
N VAL A 95 0.30 12.96 1.94
CA VAL A 95 -0.67 13.51 0.98
C VAL A 95 -0.13 14.83 0.43
N VAL A 96 -0.07 14.98 -0.89
CA VAL A 96 0.50 16.19 -1.55
C VAL A 96 -0.51 16.98 -2.40
N SER A 97 -1.77 16.56 -2.44
CA SER A 97 -2.91 17.27 -3.05
C SER A 97 -4.16 17.19 -2.18
N GLY A 98 -5.25 17.82 -2.64
CA GLY A 98 -6.56 17.69 -2.00
C GLY A 98 -6.67 18.39 -0.64
N GLU A 99 -7.80 18.14 0.02
CA GLU A 99 -8.11 18.71 1.33
C GLU A 99 -7.24 18.11 2.45
N ALA A 100 -6.84 16.84 2.30
CA ALA A 100 -5.93 16.14 3.20
C ALA A 100 -4.44 16.51 3.04
N LYS A 101 -4.09 17.48 2.18
CA LYS A 101 -2.69 17.83 1.88
C LYS A 101 -1.88 18.10 3.15
N GLY A 102 -0.74 17.43 3.26
CA GLY A 102 0.18 17.54 4.39
C GLY A 102 0.00 16.44 5.44
N ALA A 103 -1.13 15.71 5.43
CA ALA A 103 -1.32 14.57 6.30
C ALA A 103 -0.25 13.50 6.05
N LEU A 104 0.22 12.89 7.14
CA LEU A 104 1.22 11.84 7.15
C LEU A 104 0.56 10.50 7.42
N GLY A 105 1.06 9.48 6.74
CA GLY A 105 0.65 8.10 6.91
C GLY A 105 1.85 7.17 6.85
N VAL A 106 1.57 5.88 6.97
CA VAL A 106 2.59 4.83 6.97
C VAL A 106 2.19 3.74 6.00
N VAL A 107 3.13 3.29 5.17
CA VAL A 107 2.93 2.13 4.30
C VAL A 107 2.74 0.88 5.15
N THR A 108 1.63 0.17 4.97
CA THR A 108 1.27 -1.02 5.74
C THR A 108 1.40 -2.31 4.96
N GLY A 109 1.46 -2.26 3.63
CA GLY A 109 1.61 -3.44 2.79
C GLY A 109 1.45 -3.16 1.31
N HIS A 110 1.36 -4.25 0.54
CA HIS A 110 1.32 -4.26 -0.92
C HIS A 110 0.37 -5.35 -1.39
N HIS A 111 -0.25 -5.15 -2.55
CA HIS A 111 -1.06 -6.17 -3.21
C HIS A 111 -0.68 -6.28 -4.69
N GLY A 112 0.03 -7.35 -5.03
CA GLY A 112 0.47 -7.65 -6.39
C GLY A 112 -0.66 -8.04 -7.33
N GLY A 113 -0.44 -7.90 -8.63
CA GLY A 113 -1.43 -8.09 -9.70
C GLY A 113 -2.37 -6.90 -9.88
N ILE A 114 -2.78 -6.25 -8.78
CA ILE A 114 -3.41 -4.93 -8.82
C ILE A 114 -2.41 -3.78 -8.64
N GLU A 115 -1.21 -4.11 -8.18
CA GLU A 115 -0.09 -3.20 -7.99
C GLU A 115 -0.41 -2.04 -7.04
N HIS A 116 -1.19 -2.35 -5.99
CA HIS A 116 -1.51 -1.39 -4.94
C HIS A 116 -0.44 -1.35 -3.85
N VAL A 117 -0.16 -0.15 -3.35
CA VAL A 117 0.52 0.09 -2.07
C VAL A 117 -0.55 0.53 -1.07
N LEU A 118 -0.54 -0.08 0.12
CA LEU A 118 -1.52 0.15 1.18
C LEU A 118 -0.93 1.10 2.21
N ILE A 119 -1.71 2.09 2.63
CA ILE A 119 -1.25 3.16 3.51
C ILE A 119 -2.30 3.42 4.58
N ASP A 120 -1.87 3.41 5.84
CA ASP A 120 -2.70 3.84 6.96
C ASP A 120 -2.51 5.34 7.22
N PHE A 121 -3.64 6.02 7.42
CA PHE A 121 -3.72 7.41 7.85
C PHE A 121 -4.72 7.50 9.02
N ALA A 122 -4.63 8.58 9.80
CA ALA A 122 -5.62 8.88 10.83
C ALA A 122 -7.04 8.96 10.24
N GLN A 123 -8.07 8.63 11.03
CA GLN A 123 -9.46 8.62 10.55
C GLN A 123 -9.87 9.96 9.94
N GLU A 124 -9.54 11.07 10.60
CA GLU A 124 -9.83 12.43 10.11
C GLU A 124 -9.19 12.75 8.75
N THR A 125 -8.12 12.03 8.38
CA THR A 125 -7.50 12.15 7.05
C THR A 125 -8.31 11.37 6.02
N LEU A 126 -8.82 10.18 6.37
CA LEU A 126 -9.66 9.39 5.46
C LEU A 126 -10.90 10.16 5.02
N GLU A 127 -11.54 10.89 5.94
CA GLU A 127 -12.73 11.71 5.65
C GLU A 127 -12.46 12.89 4.69
N LYS A 128 -11.18 13.27 4.50
CA LYS A 128 -10.75 14.38 3.65
C LYS A 128 -10.10 13.93 2.34
N LEU A 129 -9.79 12.64 2.22
CA LEU A 129 -9.14 12.08 1.05
C LEU A 129 -10.16 11.85 -0.05
N CYS A 130 -9.76 12.16 -1.28
CA CYS A 130 -10.52 11.84 -2.48
C CYS A 130 -9.76 10.82 -3.34
N ILE A 131 -10.51 10.07 -4.15
CA ILE A 131 -9.91 9.27 -5.21
C ILE A 131 -9.06 10.17 -6.11
N GLY A 132 -7.85 9.71 -6.43
CA GLY A 132 -6.89 10.45 -7.23
C GLY A 132 -6.00 11.42 -6.46
N ASP A 133 -6.19 11.61 -5.16
CA ASP A 133 -5.27 12.41 -4.36
C ASP A 133 -3.87 11.83 -4.38
N LYS A 134 -2.87 12.68 -4.65
CA LYS A 134 -1.48 12.30 -4.85
C LYS A 134 -0.83 12.00 -3.51
N ILE A 135 -0.15 10.86 -3.43
CA ILE A 135 0.58 10.41 -2.26
C ILE A 135 2.05 10.27 -2.61
N LEU A 136 2.90 11.00 -1.89
CA LEU A 136 4.35 10.93 -2.00
C LEU A 136 4.91 10.06 -0.87
N ILE A 137 5.60 8.98 -1.23
CA ILE A 137 6.27 8.09 -0.29
C ILE A 137 7.78 8.36 -0.35
N LYS A 138 8.39 8.48 0.83
CA LYS A 138 9.85 8.42 0.97
C LYS A 138 10.26 6.95 1.02
N ALA A 139 10.41 6.33 -0.15
CA ALA A 139 10.76 4.92 -0.28
C ALA A 139 12.18 4.67 0.24
N TYR A 140 12.31 3.77 1.22
CA TYR A 140 13.57 3.49 1.91
C TYR A 140 13.56 2.10 2.56
N GLY A 141 14.45 1.21 2.16
CA GLY A 141 14.57 -0.14 2.75
C GLY A 141 15.06 -1.20 1.78
N GLN A 142 14.83 -1.03 0.48
CA GLN A 142 15.34 -1.99 -0.50
C GLN A 142 16.87 -2.02 -0.53
N GLY A 143 17.43 -3.24 -0.55
CA GLY A 143 18.87 -3.48 -0.45
C GLY A 143 19.40 -3.58 0.98
N LEU A 144 18.53 -3.55 2.01
CA LEU A 144 18.92 -3.79 3.40
C LEU A 144 19.54 -5.18 3.57
N LYS A 145 20.59 -5.25 4.36
CA LYS A 145 21.35 -6.48 4.67
C LYS A 145 21.67 -6.54 6.15
N LEU A 146 21.62 -7.74 6.71
CA LEU A 146 22.16 -8.05 8.02
C LEU A 146 23.64 -8.43 7.86
N LEU A 147 24.55 -7.60 8.36
CA LEU A 147 25.99 -7.74 8.08
C LEU A 147 26.62 -8.94 8.77
N ASP A 148 26.11 -9.30 9.96
CA ASP A 148 26.59 -10.45 10.71
C ASP A 148 25.86 -11.76 10.30
N TYR A 149 24.84 -11.67 9.43
CA TYR A 149 24.01 -12.81 8.99
C TYR A 149 23.76 -12.77 7.48
N PRO A 150 24.81 -12.94 6.65
CA PRO A 150 24.72 -12.70 5.21
C PRO A 150 23.78 -13.63 4.45
N GLU A 151 23.46 -14.80 5.02
CA GLU A 151 22.51 -15.76 4.46
C GLU A 151 21.04 -15.35 4.70
N ILE A 152 20.78 -14.57 5.75
CA ILE A 152 19.44 -14.07 6.07
C ILE A 152 19.15 -12.85 5.20
N LYS A 153 18.14 -12.97 4.33
CA LYS A 153 17.68 -11.87 3.47
C LYS A 153 16.53 -11.14 4.15
N VAL A 154 16.58 -9.82 4.07
CA VAL A 154 15.52 -8.92 4.50
C VAL A 154 15.14 -8.01 3.33
N PHE A 155 13.85 -7.74 3.17
CA PHE A 155 13.31 -6.92 2.08
C PHE A 155 11.95 -6.37 2.48
N ASN A 156 11.46 -5.36 1.74
CA ASN A 156 10.13 -4.76 1.88
C ASN A 156 9.82 -4.13 3.26
N LEU A 157 10.83 -3.77 4.05
CA LEU A 157 10.68 -3.15 5.37
C LEU A 157 11.58 -1.92 5.54
N ALA A 158 11.05 -0.89 6.21
CA ALA A 158 11.81 0.27 6.61
C ALA A 158 12.85 -0.12 7.70
N PRO A 159 14.10 0.37 7.64
CA PRO A 159 15.15 0.01 8.60
C PRO A 159 15.14 0.86 9.89
N SER A 160 14.07 1.63 10.13
CA SER A 160 13.88 2.54 11.25
C SER A 160 12.94 1.98 12.30
#